data_AF-A0A483NYC5-F1
#
_entry.id   AF-A0A483NYC5-F1
#
_cell.length_a   1.000
_cell.length_b   1.000
_cell.length_c   1.000
_cell.angle_alpha   90.00
_cell.angle_beta   90.00
_cell.angle_gamma   90.00
#
_symmetry.space_group_name_H-M   'P 1'
#
loop_
_entity.id
_entity.type
_entity.pdbx_description
1 polymer ?
#
loop_
_entity_poly.entity_id
_entity_poly.type
_entity_poly.pdbx_seq_one_letter_code
_entity_poly.pdbx_strand_id
1 'polypeptide(L)' 'MTRDNLPKVTWINKHAGICCGFTIRVLPRRVGKKRYQITKDGDSFGIDFALSEARKTIDRIINNNRFTIH' A
#
# COMPACT_ATOMS: atom_id res chain seq x y z
N MET A 1 2.88 -19.95 -8.01
CA MET A 1 3.99 -19.04 -7.65
C MET A 1 3.61 -17.63 -8.09
N THR A 2 3.01 -16.83 -7.21
CA THR A 2 2.72 -15.42 -7.52
C THR A 2 4.05 -14.67 -7.53
N ARG A 3 4.55 -14.33 -8.71
CA ARG A 3 5.71 -13.44 -8.84
C ARG A 3 5.27 -12.09 -8.28
N ASP A 4 5.67 -11.78 -7.05
CA ASP A 4 5.60 -10.42 -6.52
C ASP A 4 6.58 -9.55 -7.32
N ASN A 5 6.21 -9.21 -8.56
CA ASN A 5 6.98 -8.33 -9.43
C ASN A 5 6.99 -6.87 -8.93
N LEU A 6 6.21 -6.59 -7.89
CA LEU A 6 6.18 -5.28 -7.27
C LEU A 6 7.51 -5.00 -6.55
N PRO A 7 8.18 -3.87 -6.83
CA PRO A 7 9.32 -3.38 -6.08
C PRO A 7 9.16 -3.50 -4.57
N LYS A 8 10.28 -3.72 -3.87
CA LYS A 8 10.30 -3.67 -2.40
C LYS A 8 9.88 -2.28 -1.93
N VAL A 9 9.27 -2.23 -0.75
CA VAL A 9 8.89 -0.97 -0.12
C VAL A 9 10.15 -0.27 0.38
N THR A 10 10.38 0.94 -0.08
CA THR A 10 11.45 1.81 0.42
C THR A 10 10.91 2.58 1.61
N TRP A 11 11.37 2.24 2.82
CA TRP A 11 10.95 2.92 4.04
C TRP A 11 11.65 4.27 4.15
N ILE A 12 10.86 5.34 4.24
CA ILE A 12 11.36 6.69 4.50
C ILE A 12 11.45 6.97 6.01
N ASN A 13 10.62 6.29 6.81
CA ASN A 13 10.69 6.28 8.27
C ASN A 13 9.92 5.06 8.85
N LYS A 14 9.85 4.95 10.18
CA LYS A 14 9.18 3.84 10.88
C LYS A 14 7.65 3.77 10.66
N HIS A 15 7.05 4.83 10.11
CA HIS A 15 5.61 4.98 9.90
C HIS A 15 5.22 5.13 8.43
N ALA A 16 6.16 5.24 7.50
CA ALA A 16 5.85 5.48 6.11
C ALA A 16 6.92 4.86 5.20
N GLY A 17 6.46 4.23 4.14
CA GLY A 17 7.29 3.72 3.06
C GLY A 17 6.64 3.97 1.71
N ILE A 18 7.43 3.90 0.65
CA ILE A 18 7.00 4.15 -0.72
C ILE A 18 7.13 2.87 -1.53
N CYS A 19 6.12 2.59 -2.36
CA CYS A 19 6.11 1.46 -3.28
C CYS A 19 5.42 1.88 -4.57
N CYS A 20 6.15 1.89 -5.69
CA CYS A 20 5.64 2.26 -7.02
C CYS A 20 4.92 3.62 -7.08
N GLY A 21 5.42 4.63 -6.36
CA GLY A 21 4.80 5.95 -6.27
C GLY A 21 3.60 6.04 -5.31
N PHE A 22 3.22 4.94 -4.67
CA PHE A 22 2.24 4.94 -3.57
C PHE A 22 2.95 5.06 -2.22
N THR A 23 2.37 5.84 -1.32
CA THR A 23 2.76 5.93 0.08
C THR A 23 1.99 4.90 0.90
N ILE A 24 2.71 4.00 1.56
CA ILE A 24 2.22 3.04 2.54
C ILE A 24 2.47 3.62 3.93
N ARG A 25 1.41 4.05 4.61
CA ARG A 25 1.47 4.63 5.95
C ARG A 25 1.05 3.62 7.01
N VAL A 26 1.89 3.41 8.01
CA VAL A 26 1.60 2.57 9.18
C VAL A 26 0.64 3.32 10.10
N LEU A 27 -0.53 2.74 10.35
CA LEU A 27 -1.53 3.23 11.28
C LEU A 27 -1.39 2.54 12.65
N PRO A 28 -1.92 3.17 13.72
CA PRO A 28 -2.00 2.56 15.05
C PRO A 28 -2.67 1.19 15.00
N ARG A 29 -2.18 0.28 15.84
CA ARG A 29 -2.69 -1.09 15.90
C ARG A 29 -4.14 -1.10 16.38
N ARG A 30 -4.99 -1.87 15.70
CA ARG A 30 -6.31 -2.25 16.21
C ARG A 30 -6.27 -3.74 16.48
N VAL A 31 -6.58 -4.15 17.71
CA VAL A 31 -6.64 -5.58 18.10
C VAL A 31 -5.30 -6.30 17.84
N GLY A 32 -4.18 -5.69 18.25
CA GLY A 32 -2.84 -6.30 18.13
C GLY A 32 -2.22 -6.34 16.72
N LYS A 33 -2.99 -6.04 15.66
CA LYS A 33 -2.52 -6.02 14.27
C LYS A 33 -2.17 -4.60 13.83
N LYS A 34 -1.00 -4.43 13.18
CA LYS A 34 -0.69 -3.19 12.44
C LYS A 34 -1.70 -3.03 11.31
N ARG A 35 -1.92 -1.81 10.86
CA ARG A 35 -2.67 -1.52 9.64
C ARG A 35 -1.85 -0.58 8.77
N TYR A 36 -2.02 -0.69 7.48
CA TYR A 36 -1.27 0.07 6.48
C TYR A 36 -2.28 0.76 5.58
N GLN A 37 -2.25 2.09 5.56
CA GLN A 37 -3.03 2.89 4.64
C GLN A 37 -2.24 3.11 3.36
N ILE A 38 -2.90 3.01 2.22
CA ILE A 38 -2.32 3.29 0.91
C ILE A 38 -2.83 4.63 0.44
N THR A 39 -1.90 5.51 0.10
CA THR A 39 -2.21 6.85 -0.40
C THR A 39 -1.33 7.20 -1.59
N LYS A 40 -1.80 8.02 -2.51
CA LYS A 40 -1.00 8.58 -3.61
C LYS A 40 -1.58 9.95 -3.97
N ASP A 41 -0.70 10.94 -4.10
CA ASP A 41 -1.05 12.31 -4.51
C ASP A 41 -2.18 12.98 -3.67
N GLY A 42 -2.34 12.58 -2.41
CA GLY A 42 -3.37 13.08 -1.50
C GLY A 42 -4.61 12.18 -1.39
N ASP A 43 -4.81 11.26 -2.33
CA ASP A 43 -5.95 10.35 -2.34
C ASP A 43 -5.65 9.06 -1.56
N SER A 44 -6.67 8.54 -0.87
CA SER A 44 -6.61 7.28 -0.13
C SER A 44 -7.21 6.13 -0.93
N PHE A 45 -6.42 5.08 -1.15
CA PHE A 45 -6.81 3.91 -1.96
C PHE A 45 -7.23 2.70 -1.11
N GLY A 46 -7.11 2.79 0.21
CA GLY A 46 -7.56 1.74 1.13
C GLY A 46 -6.73 1.63 2.40
N ILE A 47 -7.18 0.74 3.29
CA ILE A 47 -6.48 0.36 4.52
C ILE A 47 -6.44 -1.16 4.59
N ASP A 48 -5.24 -1.71 4.71
CA ASP A 48 -4.95 -3.14 4.80
C ASP A 48 -4.37 -3.51 6.17
N PHE A 49 -4.45 -4.78 6.58
CA PHE A 49 -3.92 -5.22 7.88
C PHE A 49 -2.45 -5.66 7.78
N ALA A 50 -2.02 -6.18 6.65
CA ALA A 50 -0.63 -6.59 6.44
C ALA A 50 0.06 -5.77 5.35
N LEU A 51 1.39 -5.68 5.42
CA LEU A 51 2.19 -5.05 4.38
C LEU A 51 2.07 -5.81 3.04
N SER A 52 1.91 -7.13 3.10
CA SER A 52 1.69 -7.97 1.92
C SER A 52 0.36 -7.69 1.25
N GLU A 53 -0.71 -7.45 2.03
CA GLU A 53 -2.01 -7.02 1.51
C GLU A 53 -1.89 -5.64 0.87
N ALA A 54 -1.23 -4.70 1.54
CA ALA A 54 -1.01 -3.37 0.99
C ALA A 54 -0.28 -3.38 -0.36
N ARG A 55 0.75 -4.22 -0.50
CA ARG A 55 1.46 -4.43 -1.77
C ARG A 55 0.56 -5.07 -2.83
N LYS A 56 -0.29 -6.05 -2.48
CA LYS A 56 -1.25 -6.63 -3.42
C LYS A 56 -2.28 -5.61 -3.90
N THR A 57 -2.73 -4.70 -3.04
CA THR A 57 -3.63 -3.62 -3.43
C THR A 57 -2.96 -2.69 -4.45
N ILE A 58 -1.70 -2.29 -4.20
CA ILE A 58 -0.92 -1.48 -5.16
C ILE A 58 -0.73 -2.22 -6.49
N ASP A 59 -0.35 -3.49 -6.43
CA ASP A 59 -0.19 -4.34 -7.62
C ASP A 59 -1.49 -4.42 -8.44
N ARG A 60 -2.64 -4.61 -7.77
CA ARG A 60 -3.96 -4.58 -8.41
C ARG A 60 -4.27 -3.23 -9.03
N ILE A 61 -3.96 -2.11 -8.36
CA ILE A 61 -4.22 -0.76 -8.89
C ILE A 61 -3.40 -0.53 -10.16
N ILE A 62 -2.11 -0.89 -10.13
CA ILE A 62 -1.20 -0.74 -11.28
C ILE A 62 -1.61 -1.67 -12.43
N ASN A 63 -1.83 -2.95 -12.15
CA ASN A 63 -2.12 -3.95 -13.20
C ASN A 63 -3.54 -3.85 -13.75
N ASN A 64 -4.52 -3.37 -12.99
CA ASN A 64 -5.90 -3.23 -13.48
C ASN A 64 -6.14 -1.91 -14.23
N ASN A 65 -5.16 -1.01 -14.35
CA ASN A 65 -5.25 0.26 -15.08
C ASN A 65 -6.49 1.14 -14.73
N ARG A 66 -7.16 0.87 -13.60
CA ARG A 66 -8.42 1.50 -13.19
C ARG A 66 -8.14 2.58 -12.14
N PHE A 67 -7.55 3.67 -12.60
CA PHE A 67 -7.89 4.97 -12.03
C PHE A 67 -9.25 5.38 -12.62
N THR A 68 -10.35 4.79 -12.13
CA THR A 68 -11.65 5.45 -12.27
C THR A 68 -11.70 6.52 -11.19
N ILE A 69 -11.13 7.68 -11.52
CA ILE A 69 -11.45 8.92 -10.84
C ILE A 69 -12.91 9.21 -11.21
N HIS A 70 -13.80 9.21 -10.23
CA HIS A 70 -15.14 9.76 -10.33
C HIS A 70 -15.33 10.75 -9.20
#